data_AF-A0AB73MV08-F1
#
_entry.id   AF-A0AB73MV08-F1
#
_cell.length_a   1.000
_cell.length_b   1.000
_cell.length_c   1.000
_cell.angle_alpha   90.00
_cell.angle_beta   90.00
_cell.angle_gamma   90.00
#
_symmetry.space_group_name_H-M   'P 1'
#
loop_
_entity.id
_entity.type
_entity.pdbx_description
1 polymer ?
#
loop_
_entity_poly.entity_id
_entity_poly.type
_entity_poly.pdbx_seq_one_letter_code
_entity_poly.pdbx_strand_id
1 'polypeptide(L)'
;MSTDSKLRRDARKRAAERQRNQAAANPAPVSPIEPHAELRDQQRTLLAGIVRRDGEWVLGMDGRIAGESTSAAQVLALIMRAAELHERQGTPVRLTYSDALKDAAHAEARADGMEFEQFKTRLSERLQGGTKLN
;
A
#
# COMPACT_ATOMS: atom_id res chain seq x y z
N MET A 1 -14.83 -23.67 12.07
CA MET A 1 -15.43 -22.40 11.61
C MET A 1 -14.43 -21.29 11.88
N SER A 2 -13.93 -20.56 10.88
CA SER A 2 -12.97 -19.45 11.08
C SER A 2 -13.65 -18.10 10.92
N THR A 3 -13.78 -17.39 12.04
CA THR A 3 -14.32 -16.03 12.21
C THR A 3 -13.42 -14.93 11.61
N ASP A 4 -12.12 -15.20 11.50
CA ASP A 4 -11.11 -14.24 11.06
C ASP A 4 -11.30 -13.78 9.60
N SER A 5 -11.72 -14.71 8.72
CA SER A 5 -11.91 -14.44 7.29
C SER A 5 -13.16 -13.58 7.00
N LYS A 6 -14.17 -13.62 7.89
CA LYS A 6 -15.37 -12.76 7.78
C LYS A 6 -15.06 -11.33 8.20
N LEU A 7 -14.31 -11.14 9.29
CA LEU A 7 -13.94 -9.82 9.79
C LEU A 7 -13.14 -9.03 8.75
N ARG A 8 -12.17 -9.67 8.08
CA ARG A 8 -11.37 -9.03 7.02
C ARG A 8 -12.20 -8.64 5.79
N ARG A 9 -13.20 -9.45 5.43
CA ARG A 9 -14.07 -9.17 4.27
C ARG A 9 -15.05 -8.03 4.57
N ASP A 10 -15.61 -8.00 5.77
CA ASP A 10 -16.50 -6.92 6.22
C ASP A 10 -15.76 -5.59 6.34
N ALA A 11 -14.52 -5.60 6.85
CA ALA A 11 -13.66 -4.42 6.91
C ALA A 11 -13.37 -3.85 5.51
N ARG A 12 -13.04 -4.71 4.53
CA ARG A 12 -12.83 -4.31 3.13
C ARG A 12 -14.08 -3.71 2.48
N LYS A 13 -15.26 -4.29 2.76
CA LYS A 13 -16.53 -3.81 2.18
C LYS A 13 -16.93 -2.45 2.77
N ARG A 14 -16.79 -2.27 4.10
CA ARG A 14 -17.05 -0.97 4.76
C ARG A 14 -16.02 0.09 4.42
N ALA A 15 -14.76 -0.27 4.15
CA ALA A 15 -13.74 0.65 3.66
C ALA A 15 -14.09 1.16 2.25
N ALA A 16 -14.41 0.25 1.31
CA ALA A 16 -14.80 0.62 -0.05
C ALA A 16 -16.06 1.51 -0.13
N GLU A 17 -17.01 1.32 0.79
CA GLU A 17 -18.23 2.14 0.85
C GLU A 17 -17.96 3.54 1.45
N ARG A 18 -17.05 3.63 2.43
CA ARG A 18 -16.55 4.92 2.96
C ARG A 18 -15.69 5.66 1.94
N GLN A 19 -14.93 4.95 1.11
CA GLN A 19 -14.09 5.46 0.03
C GLN A 19 -14.90 6.22 -1.04
N ARG A 20 -16.10 5.74 -1.37
CA ARG A 20 -16.97 6.42 -2.36
C ARG A 20 -17.61 7.70 -1.81
N ASN A 21 -17.89 7.76 -0.52
CA ASN A 21 -18.46 8.95 0.12
C ASN A 21 -17.40 9.99 0.51
N GLN A 22 -16.18 9.60 0.84
CA GLN A 22 -15.12 10.55 1.27
C GLN A 22 -14.40 11.23 0.10
N ALA A 23 -14.27 10.57 -1.06
CA ALA A 23 -13.72 11.20 -2.27
C ALA A 23 -14.58 12.36 -2.81
N ALA A 24 -15.86 12.44 -2.41
CA ALA A 24 -16.80 13.46 -2.87
C ALA A 24 -17.02 14.63 -1.89
N ALA A 25 -16.63 14.51 -0.61
CA ALA A 25 -17.32 15.28 0.43
C ALA A 25 -16.50 16.27 1.28
N ASN A 26 -15.17 16.27 1.38
CA ASN A 26 -14.53 17.29 2.23
C ASN A 26 -13.00 17.42 2.11
N PRO A 27 -12.44 18.63 1.91
CA PRO A 27 -11.10 18.96 2.39
C PRO A 27 -11.18 19.20 3.90
N ALA A 28 -11.22 18.11 4.68
CA ALA A 28 -11.24 18.15 6.15
C ALA A 28 -9.81 18.14 6.75
N PRO A 29 -9.65 18.64 7.99
CA PRO A 29 -8.41 19.20 8.53
C PRO A 29 -7.24 18.23 8.59
N VAL A 30 -6.04 18.81 8.48
CA VAL A 30 -4.76 18.12 8.32
C VAL A 30 -4.38 17.38 9.61
N SER A 31 -4.84 16.14 9.77
CA SER A 31 -4.08 15.16 10.55
C SER A 31 -2.64 15.17 10.01
N PRO A 32 -1.60 15.18 10.87
CA PRO A 32 -0.21 15.24 10.40
C PRO A 32 0.04 14.07 9.44
N ILE A 33 0.27 14.39 8.18
CA ILE A 33 0.59 13.41 7.15
C ILE A 33 2.05 13.03 7.38
N GLU A 34 2.28 11.82 7.87
CA GLU A 34 3.63 11.30 8.07
C GLU A 34 4.08 10.59 6.79
N PRO A 35 5.06 11.16 6.04
CA PRO A 35 5.60 10.49 4.86
C PRO A 35 6.50 9.33 5.29
N HIS A 36 6.23 8.17 4.72
CA HIS A 36 6.91 6.93 5.09
C HIS A 36 7.61 6.22 3.94
N ALA A 37 7.22 6.47 2.70
CA ALA A 37 7.99 6.06 1.54
C ALA A 37 7.79 7.02 0.36
N GLU A 38 8.80 7.13 -0.48
CA GLU A 38 8.77 7.90 -1.71
C GLU A 38 9.51 7.14 -2.81
N LEU A 39 8.88 7.07 -3.98
CA LEU A 39 9.46 6.56 -5.21
C LEU A 39 9.66 7.74 -6.16
N ARG A 40 10.91 8.00 -6.54
CA ARG A 40 11.28 9.13 -7.40
C ARG A 40 12.04 8.67 -8.64
N ASP A 41 11.85 9.35 -9.76
CA ASP A 41 12.69 9.15 -10.95
C ASP A 41 14.06 9.87 -10.82
N GLN A 42 14.89 9.81 -11.87
CA GLN A 42 16.17 10.53 -11.92
C GLN A 42 16.02 12.05 -11.88
N GLN A 43 14.90 12.58 -12.38
CA GLN A 43 14.55 14.00 -12.37
C GLN A 43 14.03 14.46 -11.00
N ARG A 44 13.98 13.56 -10.01
CA ARG A 44 13.43 13.75 -8.66
C ARG A 44 11.92 13.98 -8.64
N THR A 45 11.23 13.67 -9.73
CA THR A 45 9.77 13.64 -9.81
C THR A 45 9.24 12.53 -8.91
N LEU A 46 8.24 12.83 -8.09
CA LEU A 46 7.58 11.85 -7.24
C LEU A 46 6.60 11.01 -8.08
N LEU A 47 6.92 9.74 -8.29
CA LEU A 47 6.07 8.78 -9.01
C LEU A 47 5.05 8.14 -8.08
N ALA A 48 5.48 7.77 -6.87
CA ALA A 48 4.61 7.19 -5.85
C ALA A 48 5.09 7.55 -4.44
N GLY A 49 4.20 7.50 -3.46
CA GLY A 49 4.54 7.72 -2.06
C GLY A 49 3.60 6.99 -1.11
N ILE A 50 4.09 6.63 0.06
CA ILE A 50 3.29 6.08 1.15
C ILE A 50 3.26 7.10 2.27
N VAL A 51 2.07 7.42 2.73
CA VAL A 51 1.85 8.26 3.89
C VAL A 51 0.99 7.52 4.91
N ARG A 52 1.11 7.90 6.18
CA ARG A 52 0.22 7.41 7.23
C ARG A 52 -0.75 8.52 7.63
N ARG A 53 -2.04 8.22 7.61
CA ARG A 53 -3.12 9.15 7.95
C ARG A 53 -4.15 8.43 8.82
N ASP A 54 -4.46 9.01 9.98
CA ASP A 54 -5.48 8.47 10.90
C ASP A 54 -5.24 6.98 11.26
N GLY A 55 -3.97 6.56 11.28
CA GLY A 55 -3.55 5.18 11.55
C GLY A 55 -3.57 4.23 10.33
N GLU A 56 -4.08 4.67 9.18
CA GLU A 56 -4.11 3.92 7.93
C GLU A 56 -2.92 4.27 7.02
N TRP A 57 -2.48 3.29 6.22
CA TRP A 57 -1.45 3.48 5.23
C TRP A 57 -2.07 3.83 3.88
N VAL A 58 -1.63 4.94 3.29
CA VAL A 58 -2.15 5.44 2.03
C VAL A 58 -1.03 5.46 1.01
N LEU A 59 -1.22 4.76 -0.10
CA LEU A 59 -0.36 4.78 -1.28
C LEU A 59 -0.90 5.82 -2.26
N GLY A 60 -0.11 6.87 -2.50
CA GLY A 60 -0.30 7.80 -3.59
C GLY A 60 0.56 7.43 -4.80
N MET A 61 0.04 7.63 -6.01
CA MET A 61 0.76 7.56 -7.28
C MET A 61 0.40 8.77 -8.13
N ASP A 62 1.40 9.43 -8.73
CA ASP A 62 1.24 10.60 -9.60
C ASP A 62 0.38 11.73 -8.98
N GLY A 63 0.54 11.98 -7.69
CA GLY A 63 -0.23 12.98 -6.94
C GLY A 63 -1.68 12.60 -6.65
N ARG A 64 -2.09 11.35 -6.92
CA ARG A 64 -3.43 10.82 -6.63
C ARG A 64 -3.35 9.66 -5.65
N ILE A 65 -4.41 9.44 -4.86
CA ILE A 65 -4.50 8.24 -4.01
C ILE A 65 -4.76 7.04 -4.91
N ALA A 66 -3.82 6.11 -4.94
CA ALA A 66 -3.93 4.87 -5.69
C ALA A 66 -4.57 3.75 -4.88
N GLY A 67 -4.38 3.77 -3.56
CA GLY A 67 -4.99 2.80 -2.66
C GLY A 67 -4.70 3.11 -1.20
N GLU A 68 -5.59 2.67 -0.33
CA GLU A 68 -5.43 2.73 1.12
C GLU A 68 -5.48 1.30 1.69
N SER A 69 -4.73 1.08 2.76
CA SER A 69 -4.68 -0.21 3.44
C SER A 69 -4.33 -0.03 4.91
N THR A 70 -4.88 -0.90 5.74
CA THR A 70 -4.45 -1.03 7.15
C THR A 70 -3.16 -1.85 7.28
N SER A 71 -2.73 -2.50 6.20
CA SER A 71 -1.56 -3.38 6.15
C SER A 71 -0.33 -2.62 5.65
N ALA A 72 0.68 -2.49 6.54
CA ALA A 72 1.97 -1.90 6.22
C ALA A 72 2.72 -2.78 5.21
N ALA A 73 2.65 -4.10 5.41
CA ALA A 73 3.30 -5.07 4.53
C ALA A 73 2.75 -4.99 3.11
N GLN A 74 1.43 -4.78 2.97
CA GLN A 74 0.80 -4.66 1.66
C GLN A 74 1.24 -3.40 0.93
N VAL A 75 1.20 -2.22 1.54
CA VAL A 75 1.59 -0.98 0.85
C VAL A 75 3.08 -0.97 0.50
N LEU A 76 3.94 -1.49 1.37
CA LEU A 76 5.38 -1.58 1.10
C LEU A 76 5.66 -2.52 -0.08
N ALA A 77 5.02 -3.69 -0.11
CA ALA A 77 5.14 -4.62 -1.23
C ALA A 77 4.64 -4.01 -2.55
N LEU A 78 3.58 -3.19 -2.51
CA LEU A 78 3.05 -2.51 -3.70
C LEU A 78 4.01 -1.45 -4.24
N ILE A 79 4.58 -0.59 -3.38
CA ILE A 79 5.52 0.45 -3.86
C ILE A 79 6.83 -0.16 -4.38
N MET A 80 7.31 -1.25 -3.78
CA MET A 80 8.46 -2.00 -4.31
C MET A 80 8.16 -2.56 -5.70
N ARG A 81 6.98 -3.15 -5.90
CA ARG A 81 6.56 -3.65 -7.22
C ARG A 81 6.40 -2.53 -8.24
N ALA A 82 5.88 -1.37 -7.84
CA ALA A 82 5.82 -0.19 -8.70
C ALA A 82 7.22 0.24 -9.13
N ALA A 83 8.19 0.28 -8.21
CA ALA A 83 9.58 0.56 -8.51
C ALA A 83 10.16 -0.42 -9.54
N GLU A 84 9.99 -1.72 -9.32
CA GLU A 84 10.43 -2.77 -10.26
C GLU A 84 9.79 -2.62 -11.64
N LEU A 85 8.51 -2.22 -11.70
CA LEU A 85 7.81 -2.01 -12.96
C LEU A 85 8.40 -0.82 -13.74
N HIS A 86 8.70 0.29 -13.07
CA HIS A 86 9.35 1.46 -13.69
C HIS A 86 10.75 1.12 -14.20
N GLU A 87 11.55 0.40 -13.41
CA GLU A 87 12.87 -0.09 -13.84
C GLU A 87 12.78 -0.95 -15.10
N ARG A 88 11.82 -1.88 -15.16
CA ARG A 88 11.58 -2.73 -16.34
C ARG A 88 11.13 -1.95 -17.57
N GLN A 89 10.46 -0.81 -17.38
CA GLN A 89 10.09 0.11 -18.46
C GLN A 89 11.25 1.03 -18.88
N GLY A 90 12.44 0.86 -18.31
CA GLY A 90 13.62 1.66 -18.60
C GLY A 90 13.60 3.03 -17.92
N THR A 91 12.77 3.22 -16.89
CA THR A 91 12.77 4.42 -16.05
C THR A 91 13.51 4.11 -14.75
N PRO A 92 14.75 4.60 -14.56
CA PRO A 92 15.47 4.38 -13.32
C PRO A 92 14.81 5.15 -12.18
N VAL A 93 14.54 4.47 -11.09
CA VAL A 93 13.80 4.98 -9.94
C VAL A 93 14.54 4.72 -8.64
N ARG A 94 14.37 5.64 -7.69
CA ARG A 94 14.88 5.55 -6.34
C ARG A 94 13.70 5.42 -5.39
N LEU A 95 13.60 4.26 -4.76
CA LEU A 95 12.69 4.04 -3.65
C LEU A 95 13.41 4.37 -2.33
N THR A 96 12.82 5.25 -1.53
CA THR A 96 13.23 5.53 -0.15
C THR A 96 12.05 5.21 0.77
N TYR A 97 12.31 4.54 1.88
CA TYR A 97 11.28 4.22 2.87
C TYR A 97 11.85 4.38 4.29
N SER A 98 10.96 4.70 5.22
CA SER A 98 11.25 4.87 6.64
C SER A 98 11.37 3.51 7.35
N ASP A 99 12.19 3.48 8.40
CA ASP A 99 12.33 2.29 9.25
C ASP A 99 11.00 1.92 9.91
N ALA A 100 10.17 2.91 10.30
CA ALA A 100 8.85 2.65 10.87
C ALA A 100 7.92 1.84 9.94
N LEU A 101 7.91 2.14 8.63
CA LEU A 101 7.13 1.38 7.66
C LEU A 101 7.71 -0.03 7.46
N LYS A 102 9.05 -0.13 7.38
CA LYS A 102 9.74 -1.41 7.25
C LYS A 102 9.45 -2.30 8.45
N ASP A 103 9.62 -1.80 9.66
CA ASP A 103 9.39 -2.54 10.91
C ASP A 103 7.93 -2.97 11.02
N ALA A 104 6.99 -2.09 10.71
CA ALA A 104 5.56 -2.43 10.68
C ALA A 104 5.25 -3.55 9.66
N ALA A 105 5.84 -3.48 8.46
CA ALA A 105 5.68 -4.50 7.43
C ALA A 105 6.27 -5.86 7.86
N HIS A 106 7.46 -5.87 8.44
CA HIS A 106 8.09 -7.08 8.94
C HIS A 106 7.36 -7.66 10.17
N ALA A 107 6.88 -6.81 11.08
CA ALA A 107 6.08 -7.22 12.24
C ALA A 107 4.77 -7.87 11.80
N GLU A 108 4.09 -7.31 10.79
CA GLU A 108 2.87 -7.87 10.23
C GLU A 108 3.11 -9.22 9.55
N ALA A 109 4.16 -9.33 8.72
CA ALA A 109 4.51 -10.61 8.11
C ALA A 109 4.81 -11.68 9.17
N ARG A 110 5.55 -11.32 10.22
CA ARG A 110 5.84 -12.22 11.36
C ARG A 110 4.59 -12.59 12.14
N ALA A 111 3.64 -11.68 12.31
CA ALA A 111 2.34 -11.96 12.94
C ALA A 111 1.54 -12.99 12.14
N ASP A 112 1.66 -12.97 10.81
CA ASP A 112 1.11 -13.99 9.91
C ASP A 112 1.99 -15.28 9.83
N GLY A 113 3.06 -15.37 10.62
CA GLY A 113 3.95 -16.52 10.68
C GLY A 113 4.85 -16.69 9.45
N MET A 114 5.10 -15.63 8.69
CA MET A 114 5.93 -15.67 7.48
C MET A 114 6.95 -14.53 7.44
N GLU A 115 7.94 -14.68 6.57
CA GLU A 115 8.88 -13.59 6.28
C GLU A 115 8.27 -12.61 5.27
N PHE A 116 8.72 -11.36 5.30
CA PHE A 116 8.20 -10.30 4.40
C PHE A 116 8.34 -10.67 2.92
N GLU A 117 9.41 -11.35 2.53
CA GLU A 117 9.60 -11.86 1.16
C GLU A 117 8.52 -12.91 0.78
N GLN A 118 8.13 -13.78 1.71
CA GLN A 118 7.03 -14.72 1.46
C GLN A 118 5.69 -13.99 1.34
N PHE A 119 5.48 -12.95 2.15
CA PHE A 119 4.31 -12.09 2.03
C PHE A 119 4.24 -11.40 0.66
N LYS A 120 5.36 -10.84 0.18
CA LYS A 120 5.47 -10.23 -1.16
C LYS A 120 5.11 -11.20 -2.27
N THR A 121 5.61 -12.44 -2.20
CA THR A 121 5.29 -13.49 -3.18
C THR A 121 3.80 -13.80 -3.18
N ARG A 122 3.21 -14.08 -2.00
CA ARG A 122 1.76 -14.36 -1.88
C ARG A 122 0.89 -13.19 -2.32
N LEU A 123 1.30 -11.95 -2.04
CA LEU A 123 0.58 -10.76 -2.51
C LEU A 123 0.64 -10.65 -4.03
N SER A 124 1.81 -10.91 -4.63
CA SER A 124 2.00 -10.89 -6.08
C SER A 124 1.15 -11.96 -6.76
N GLU A 125 1.13 -13.19 -6.24
CA GLU A 125 0.26 -14.28 -6.71
C GLU A 125 -1.21 -13.90 -6.63
N ARG A 126 -1.65 -13.29 -5.52
CA ARG A 126 -3.03 -12.84 -5.35
C ARG A 126 -3.42 -11.76 -6.37
N LEU A 127 -2.53 -10.81 -6.62
CA LEU A 127 -2.75 -9.72 -7.59
C LEU A 127 -2.75 -10.24 -9.03
N GLN A 128 -1.93 -11.24 -9.35
CA GLN A 128 -1.92 -11.89 -10.68
C GLN A 128 -3.11 -12.84 -10.87
N GLY A 129 -3.52 -13.55 -9.82
CA GLY A 129 -4.68 -14.44 -9.83
C GLY A 129 -6.01 -13.69 -9.87
N GLY A 130 -6.08 -12.47 -9.31
CA GLY A 130 -7.26 -11.60 -9.37
C GLY A 130 -7.57 -11.04 -10.77
N THR A 131 -6.62 -11.07 -11.70
CA THR A 131 -6.81 -10.66 -13.10
C THR A 131 -7.46 -11.75 -13.96
N LYS A 132 -7.81 -12.92 -13.39
CA LYS A 132 -8.60 -13.97 -14.05
C LYS A 132 -10.01 -14.04 -13.45
N LEU A 133 -10.83 -13.04 -13.72
CA LEU A 133 -12.29 -13.15 -13.66
C LEU A 133 -12.83 -12.57 -14.96
N ASN A 134 -12.86 -13.43 -16.00
CA ASN A 134 -13.83 -13.32 -17.09
C ASN A 134 -15.19 -13.75 -16.55
#